data_AF-A0A9D3N0U5-F1
#
_entry.id   AF-A0A9D3N0U5-F1
#
_cell.length_a   1.000
_cell.length_b   1.000
_cell.length_c   1.000
_cell.angle_alpha   90.00
_cell.angle_beta   90.00
_cell.angle_gamma   90.00
#
_symmetry.space_group_name_H-M   'P 1'
#
loop_
_entity.id
_entity.type
_entity.pdbx_description
1 polymer ?
#
loop_
_entity_poly.entity_id
_entity_poly.type
_entity_poly.pdbx_seq_one_letter_code
_entity_poly.pdbx_strand_id
1 'polypeptide(L)' 'MGSTAVSPKRSQTVRLQVKSDGSVFDPAVQSSILEQINQKLKENGMMENIIVTWRVQPDGNIFHKKKKDDL' A
#
# COMPACT_ATOMS: atom_id res chain seq x y z
N MET A 1 2.61 -3.58 39.67
CA MET A 1 2.06 -2.74 38.58
C MET A 1 2.75 -3.18 37.30
N GLY A 2 2.01 -3.74 36.35
CA GLY A 2 2.57 -4.39 35.17
C GLY A 2 3.13 -3.39 34.16
N SER A 3 4.40 -3.56 33.79
CA SER A 3 5.05 -2.80 32.73
C SER A 3 4.50 -3.26 31.37
N THR A 4 3.68 -2.45 30.71
CA THR A 4 3.31 -2.65 29.31
C THR A 4 4.51 -2.28 28.45
N ALA A 5 5.31 -3.27 28.05
CA ALA A 5 6.31 -3.10 27.01
C ALA A 5 5.58 -2.79 25.69
N VAL A 6 5.69 -1.56 25.21
CA VAL A 6 5.20 -1.18 23.87
C VAL A 6 6.10 -1.83 22.84
N SER A 7 5.64 -2.93 22.23
CA SER A 7 6.33 -3.57 21.12
C SER A 7 6.44 -2.57 19.96
N PRO A 8 7.63 -2.31 19.40
CA PRO A 8 7.74 -1.39 18.26
C PRO A 8 6.96 -1.95 17.07
N LYS A 9 5.94 -1.21 16.63
CA LYS A 9 5.19 -1.53 15.40
C LYS A 9 6.15 -1.41 14.21
N ARG A 10 6.51 -2.52 13.60
CA ARG A 10 7.31 -2.52 12.36
C ARG A 10 6.43 -2.03 11.22
N SER A 11 6.79 -0.91 10.60
CA SER A 11 6.15 -0.38 9.40
C SER A 11 7.13 -0.41 8.24
N GLN A 12 6.71 -0.97 7.10
CA GLN A 12 7.46 -0.94 5.85
C GLN A 12 6.65 -0.15 4.82
N THR A 13 7.25 0.87 4.20
CA THR A 13 6.69 1.51 3.01
C THR A 13 7.33 0.90 1.77
N VAL A 14 6.52 0.61 0.76
CA VAL A 14 6.95 0.07 -0.53
C VAL A 14 6.43 0.99 -1.64
N ARG A 15 7.24 1.25 -2.66
CA ARG A 15 6.83 2.04 -3.83
C ARG A 15 6.38 1.08 -4.93
N LEU A 16 5.16 1.26 -5.42
CA LEU A 16 4.58 0.45 -6.50
C LEU A 16 4.51 1.25 -7.81
N GLN A 17 4.88 0.61 -8.92
CA GLN A 17 4.57 1.10 -10.26
C GLN A 17 3.49 0.21 -10.88
N VAL A 18 2.37 0.81 -11.26
CA VAL A 18 1.26 0.12 -11.93
C VAL A 18 1.29 0.49 -13.41
N LYS A 19 1.27 -0.52 -14.28
CA LYS A 19 1.05 -0.34 -15.72
C LYS A 19 -0.38 -0.75 -16.02
N SER A 20 -1.17 0.18 -16.56
CA SER A 20 -2.55 -0.06 -16.96
C SER A 20 -2.89 0.85 -18.15
N ASP A 21 -3.69 0.33 -19.07
CA ASP A 21 -4.31 1.12 -20.14
C ASP A 21 -5.48 1.99 -19.61
N GLY A 22 -5.99 1.66 -18.42
CA GLY A 22 -7.09 2.35 -17.75
C GLY A 22 -6.64 3.33 -16.65
N SER A 23 -7.61 4.07 -16.10
CA SER A 23 -7.38 4.99 -14.98
C SER A 23 -7.24 4.24 -13.65
N VAL A 24 -6.14 4.50 -12.91
CA VAL A 24 -5.92 4.01 -11.54
C VAL A 24 -6.45 4.96 -10.46
N PHE A 25 -7.09 6.06 -10.88
CA PHE A 25 -7.67 7.05 -9.97
C PHE A 25 -9.08 6.67 -9.50
N ASP A 26 -9.68 5.65 -10.11
CA ASP A 26 -10.97 5.14 -9.69
C ASP A 26 -10.86 4.43 -8.32
N PRO A 27 -11.67 4.79 -7.32
CA PRO A 27 -11.59 4.21 -5.98
C PRO A 27 -11.79 2.69 -5.96
N ALA A 28 -12.61 2.13 -6.87
CA ALA A 28 -12.81 0.69 -6.94
C ALA A 28 -11.53 0.01 -7.43
N VAL A 29 -10.87 0.57 -8.45
CA VAL A 29 -9.57 0.06 -8.95
C VAL A 29 -8.51 0.08 -7.85
N GLN A 30 -8.41 1.18 -7.09
CA GLN A 30 -7.46 1.30 -5.98
C GLN A 30 -7.74 0.26 -4.88
N SER A 31 -9.01 0.01 -4.58
CA SER A 31 -9.43 -0.99 -3.60
C SER A 31 -9.05 -2.40 -4.07
N SER A 32 -9.30 -2.73 -5.34
CA SER A 32 -8.93 -4.02 -5.92
C SER A 32 -7.42 -4.25 -5.96
N ILE A 33 -6.60 -3.21 -6.19
CA ILE A 33 -5.13 -3.34 -6.14
C ILE A 33 -4.67 -3.61 -4.69
N LEU A 34 -5.23 -2.89 -3.71
CA LEU A 34 -4.89 -3.08 -2.30
C LEU A 34 -5.25 -4.48 -1.82
N GLU A 35 -6.42 -4.98 -2.23
CA GLU A 35 -6.86 -6.34 -1.93
C GLU A 35 -5.91 -7.39 -2.53
N GLN A 36 -5.50 -7.22 -3.78
CA GLN A 36 -4.52 -8.11 -4.41
C GLN A 36 -3.17 -8.12 -3.69
N ILE A 37 -2.69 -6.97 -3.21
CA ILE A 37 -1.46 -6.89 -2.39
C ILE A 37 -1.67 -7.67 -1.09
N ASN A 38 -2.80 -7.45 -0.40
CA ASN A 38 -3.11 -8.14 0.84
C ASN A 38 -3.21 -9.66 0.64
N GLN A 39 -3.84 -10.13 -0.43
CA GLN A 39 -3.91 -11.55 -0.80
C GLN A 39 -2.50 -12.13 -1.01
N LYS A 40 -1.66 -11.48 -1.82
CA LYS A 40 -0.29 -11.96 -2.06
C LYS A 40 0.55 -12.03 -0.79
N LEU A 41 0.41 -11.07 0.11
CA LEU A 41 1.11 -11.11 1.40
C LEU A 41 0.66 -12.31 2.26
N LYS A 42 -0.65 -12.60 2.28
CA LYS A 42 -1.20 -13.79 2.95
C LYS A 42 -0.67 -15.08 2.32
N GLU A 43 -0.67 -15.18 0.99
CA GLU A 43 -0.12 -16.33 0.25
C GLU A 43 1.37 -16.55 0.54
N ASN A 44 2.13 -15.49 0.81
CA ASN A 44 3.55 -15.55 1.16
C ASN A 44 3.81 -15.76 2.67
N GLY A 45 2.80 -16.17 3.45
CA GLY A 45 2.95 -16.54 4.86
C GLY A 45 2.92 -15.36 5.84
N MET A 46 2.60 -14.16 5.37
CA MET A 46 2.43 -12.97 6.20
C MET A 46 0.96 -12.92 6.69
N MET A 47 0.65 -13.62 7.80
CA MET A 47 -0.74 -13.79 8.28
C MET A 47 -1.26 -12.74 9.27
N GLU A 48 -2.58 -12.53 9.15
CA GLU A 48 -3.65 -11.83 9.91
C GLU A 48 -3.41 -10.45 10.56
N ASN A 49 -2.24 -10.12 11.09
CA ASN A 49 -2.07 -8.85 11.81
C ASN A 49 -1.38 -7.75 10.98
N ILE A 50 -1.30 -7.94 9.67
CA ILE A 50 -0.76 -6.94 8.74
C ILE A 50 -1.89 -6.03 8.24
N ILE A 51 -1.73 -4.72 8.52
CA ILE A 51 -2.61 -3.69 8.00
C ILE A 51 -1.93 -3.07 6.78
N VAL A 52 -2.45 -3.36 5.59
CA VAL A 52 -2.00 -2.72 4.35
C VAL A 52 -2.87 -1.49 4.11
N THR A 53 -2.23 -0.33 3.94
CA THR A 53 -2.93 0.93 3.66
C THR A 53 -2.22 1.68 2.54
N TRP A 54 -2.98 2.51 1.84
CA TRP A 54 -2.40 3.48 0.94
C TRP A 54 -1.75 4.61 1.72
N ARG A 55 -0.55 5.01 1.28
CA ARG A 55 0.04 6.28 1.72
C ARG A 55 -0.51 7.39 0.84
N VAL A 56 -1.40 8.19 1.41
CA VAL A 56 -1.88 9.42 0.77
C VAL A 56 -0.74 10.45 0.78
N GLN A 57 -0.44 11.01 -0.39
CA GLN A 57 0.60 12.03 -0.53
C GLN A 57 0.04 13.42 -0.12
N PRO A 58 0.89 14.44 0.08
CA PRO A 58 0.44 15.76 0.55
C PRO A 58 -0.63 16.41 -0.34
N ASP A 59 -0.68 16.04 -1.63
CA ASP A 59 -1.66 16.50 -2.60
C ASP A 59 -2.99 15.73 -2.57
N GLY A 60 -3.14 14.76 -1.67
CA GLY A 60 -4.36 13.96 -1.51
C GLY A 60 -4.45 12.75 -2.45
N ASN A 61 -3.53 12.59 -3.40
CA ASN A 61 -3.49 11.44 -4.30
C ASN A 61 -2.63 10.29 -3.76
N ILE A 62 -2.96 9.08 -4.19
CA ILE A 62 -2.18 7.86 -3.92
C ILE A 62 -1.24 7.58 -5.08
N PHE A 63 -1.76 7.66 -6.31
CA PHE A 63 -1.03 7.41 -7.54
C PHE A 63 -0.71 8.70 -8.28
N HIS A 64 0.46 8.74 -8.91
CA HIS A 64 0.82 9.79 -9.87
C HIS A 64 1.23 9.14 -11.18
N LYS A 65 0.84 9.77 -12.29
CA LYS A 65 1.36 9.38 -13.61
C LYS A 65 2.86 9.65 -13.62
N LYS A 66 3.67 8.64 -13.98
CA LYS A 66 5.11 8.83 -14.17
C LYS A 66 5.32 9.83 -15.31
N LYS A 67 5.97 10.97 -15.02
CA LYS A 67 6.38 11.92 -16.06
C LYS A 67 7.60 11.36 -16.79
N LYS A 68 7.76 11.72 -18.07
CA LYS A 68 8.86 11.23 -18.92
C LYS A 68 10.24 11.79 -18.50
N ASP A 69 10.29 12.85 -17.71
CA ASP A 69 11.51 13.53 -17.29
C ASP A 69 12.21 12.92 -16.05
N ASP A 70 11.68 11.85 -15.46
CA ASP A 70 12.33 11.06 -14.38
C ASP A 70 13.09 9.85 -14.95
N LEU A 71 13.88 10.06 -16.02
CA LEU A 71 14.83 9.08 -16.59
C LEU A 71 16.24 9.64 -16.63
#